data_AF-A0A918DNX5-F1
#
_entry.id   AF-A0A918DNX5-F1
#
_cell.length_a   1.000
_cell.length_b   1.000
_cell.length_c   1.000
_cell.angle_alpha   90.00
_cell.angle_beta   90.00
_cell.angle_gamma   90.00
#
_symmetry.space_group_name_H-M   'P 1'
#
loop_
_entity.id
_entity.type
_entity.pdbx_description
1 polymer ?
#
loop_
_entity_poly.entity_id
_entity_poly.type
_entity_poly.pdbx_seq_one_letter_code
_entity_poly.pdbx_strand_id
1 'polypeptide(L)'
;MEQLKSLEELTKMDEKHRLLGAVCGSVPSLEKMHDLLSQEHLNREVPDEVKGQFNVARNMALYSYYFYALAPEVHLKTYTVIEHALKLKAKPENRMMLGKLLRMALQNGWISDAGFRHIENPSPDNEWCRAMLKGIPDLRNSQAHGSSMLVGDCIQHIAVCADFINQLFPEGEST
;
A
#
# COMPACT_ATOMS: atom_id res chain seq x y z
N MET A 1 24.62 4.79 -4.91
CA MET A 1 24.41 5.55 -3.65
C MET A 1 23.52 6.71 -4.02
N GLU A 2 22.43 6.95 -3.27
CA GLU A 2 21.54 8.08 -3.56
C GLU A 2 22.27 9.41 -3.38
N GLN A 3 21.94 10.39 -4.21
CA GLN A 3 22.43 11.76 -4.13
C GLN A 3 21.24 12.71 -4.22
N LEU A 4 21.38 13.90 -3.64
CA LEU A 4 20.38 14.95 -3.81
C LEU A 4 20.34 15.36 -5.28
N LYS A 5 19.14 15.27 -5.89
CA LYS A 5 18.94 15.64 -7.29
C LYS A 5 19.18 17.13 -7.51
N SER A 6 19.74 17.47 -8.67
CA SER A 6 19.75 18.85 -9.16
C SER A 6 18.33 19.29 -9.57
N LEU A 7 18.11 20.61 -9.67
CA LEU A 7 16.81 21.17 -10.05
C LEU A 7 16.35 20.66 -11.42
N GLU A 8 17.30 20.49 -12.35
CA GLU A 8 17.09 20.05 -13.72
C GLU A 8 16.76 18.55 -13.83
N GLU A 9 16.96 17.77 -12.76
CA GLU A 9 16.71 16.33 -12.70
C GLU A 9 15.39 15.97 -12.01
N LEU A 10 14.74 16.92 -11.33
CA LEU A 10 13.53 16.66 -10.55
C LEU A 10 12.36 16.12 -11.39
N THR A 11 12.28 16.52 -12.66
CA THR A 11 11.20 16.13 -13.57
C THR A 11 11.66 15.10 -14.61
N LYS A 12 12.86 14.52 -14.44
CA LYS A 12 13.36 13.45 -15.30
C LYS A 12 13.09 12.10 -14.64
N MET A 13 12.70 11.12 -15.44
CA MET A 13 12.55 9.73 -14.98
C MET A 13 13.82 9.28 -14.29
N ASP A 14 13.67 8.60 -13.15
CA ASP A 14 14.79 8.04 -12.41
C ASP A 14 15.54 7.00 -13.26
N GLU A 15 16.88 7.05 -13.27
CA GLU A 15 17.71 6.13 -14.04
C GLU A 15 17.47 4.66 -13.63
N LYS A 16 17.12 4.42 -12.36
CA LYS A 16 16.82 3.07 -11.88
C LYS A 16 15.62 2.45 -12.58
N HIS A 17 14.61 3.25 -12.96
CA HIS A 17 13.49 2.76 -13.76
C HIS A 17 13.93 2.30 -15.15
N ARG A 18 14.90 3.00 -15.76
CA ARG A 18 15.50 2.58 -17.03
C ARG A 18 16.29 1.28 -16.87
N LEU A 19 17.11 1.19 -15.83
CA LEU A 19 17.92 -0.01 -15.54
C LEU A 19 17.04 -1.23 -15.26
N LEU A 20 15.98 -1.08 -14.45
CA LEU A 20 15.00 -2.14 -14.20
C LEU A 20 14.26 -2.51 -15.47
N GLY A 21 13.86 -1.56 -16.30
CA GLY A 21 13.19 -1.86 -17.56
C GLY A 21 14.06 -2.64 -18.54
N ALA A 22 15.39 -2.44 -18.53
CA ALA A 22 16.32 -3.26 -19.31
C ALA A 22 16.40 -4.72 -18.84
N VAL A 23 16.13 -4.98 -17.56
CA VAL A 23 16.13 -6.33 -16.97
C VAL A 23 14.76 -7.00 -17.09
N CYS A 24 13.69 -6.27 -16.75
CA CYS A 24 12.32 -6.77 -16.68
C CYS A 24 11.56 -6.68 -18.02
N GLY A 25 12.12 -6.02 -19.02
CA GLY A 25 11.52 -5.88 -20.36
C GLY A 25 10.48 -4.76 -20.49
N SER A 26 10.23 -3.98 -19.44
CA SER A 26 9.29 -2.85 -19.48
C SER A 26 9.78 -1.66 -18.66
N VAL A 27 9.92 -0.50 -19.31
CA VAL A 27 10.15 0.78 -18.63
C VAL A 27 8.79 1.37 -18.24
N PRO A 28 8.60 1.86 -17.00
CA PRO A 28 7.35 2.49 -16.61
C PRO A 28 7.08 3.76 -17.41
N SER A 29 5.81 4.06 -17.65
CA SER A 29 5.33 5.34 -18.20
C SER A 29 4.58 6.07 -17.11
N LEU A 30 4.84 7.38 -16.98
CA LEU A 30 4.18 8.20 -15.98
C LEU A 30 2.66 8.23 -16.20
N GLU A 31 2.22 8.30 -17.46
CA GLU A 31 0.82 8.29 -17.85
C GLU A 31 0.15 6.98 -17.42
N LYS A 32 0.78 5.84 -17.71
CA LYS A 32 0.27 4.52 -17.29
C LYS A 32 0.22 4.39 -15.76
N MET A 33 1.26 4.87 -15.06
CA MET A 33 1.27 4.87 -13.60
C MET A 33 0.13 5.72 -13.04
N HIS A 34 -0.08 6.92 -13.60
CA HIS A 34 -1.18 7.80 -13.24
C HIS A 34 -2.53 7.14 -13.49
N ASP A 35 -2.73 6.54 -14.67
CA ASP A 35 -3.97 5.87 -15.03
C ASP A 35 -4.28 4.73 -14.06
N LEU A 36 -3.31 3.86 -13.76
CA LEU A 36 -3.47 2.77 -12.79
C LEU A 36 -3.81 3.31 -11.39
N LEU A 37 -3.05 4.29 -10.90
CA LEU A 37 -3.31 4.90 -9.59
C LEU A 37 -4.66 5.61 -9.55
N SER A 38 -5.13 6.18 -10.66
CA SER A 38 -6.42 6.88 -10.75
C SER A 38 -7.62 5.97 -10.49
N GLN A 39 -7.48 4.68 -10.82
CA GLN A 39 -8.51 3.66 -10.58
C GLN A 39 -8.56 3.22 -9.11
N GLU A 40 -7.54 3.51 -8.30
CA GLU A 40 -7.52 3.10 -6.90
C GLU A 40 -8.31 4.07 -6.03
N HIS A 41 -9.49 3.63 -5.58
CA HIS A 41 -10.40 4.43 -4.78
C HIS A 41 -10.81 3.73 -3.48
N LEU A 42 -11.05 4.57 -2.46
CA LEU A 42 -11.58 4.13 -1.18
C LEU A 42 -13.10 4.36 -1.11
N ASN A 43 -13.80 3.44 -0.47
CA ASN A 43 -15.24 3.46 -0.26
C ASN A 43 -15.70 4.75 0.43
N ARG A 44 -16.96 5.11 0.22
CA ARG A 44 -17.55 6.33 0.82
C ARG A 44 -17.50 6.32 2.35
N GLU A 45 -17.70 5.17 2.97
CA GLU A 45 -17.72 4.98 4.42
C GLU A 45 -16.34 5.08 5.09
N VAL A 46 -15.26 5.16 4.31
CA VAL A 46 -13.91 5.34 4.87
C VAL A 46 -13.77 6.76 5.44
N PRO A 47 -13.25 6.93 6.68
CA PRO A 47 -13.03 8.24 7.27
C PRO A 47 -12.13 9.16 6.42
N ASP A 48 -12.45 10.46 6.37
CA ASP A 48 -11.74 11.43 5.53
C ASP A 48 -10.25 11.55 5.85
N GLU A 49 -9.87 11.38 7.12
CA GLU A 49 -8.47 11.35 7.54
C GLU A 49 -7.70 10.18 6.90
N VAL A 50 -8.34 8.99 6.77
CA VAL A 50 -7.74 7.84 6.08
C VAL A 50 -7.66 8.10 4.58
N LYS A 51 -8.73 8.64 3.97
CA LYS A 51 -8.75 9.02 2.55
C LYS A 51 -7.64 10.01 2.20
N GLY A 52 -7.43 11.02 3.04
CA GLY A 52 -6.35 11.99 2.89
C GLY A 52 -4.97 11.34 2.89
N GLN A 53 -4.70 10.46 3.86
CA GLN A 53 -3.41 9.77 3.94
C GLN A 53 -3.19 8.76 2.81
N PHE A 54 -4.25 8.11 2.32
CA PHE A 54 -4.21 7.24 1.16
C PHE A 54 -3.88 8.01 -0.13
N ASN A 55 -4.49 9.19 -0.34
CA ASN A 55 -4.15 10.04 -1.48
C ASN A 55 -2.72 10.56 -1.44
N VAL A 56 -2.17 10.83 -0.25
CA VAL A 56 -0.73 11.10 -0.09
C VAL A 56 0.10 9.91 -0.57
N ALA A 57 -0.27 8.68 -0.19
CA ALA A 57 0.43 7.47 -0.65
C ALA A 57 0.36 7.30 -2.18
N ARG A 58 -0.81 7.55 -2.80
CA ARG A 58 -0.98 7.53 -4.26
C ARG A 58 -0.09 8.56 -4.96
N ASN A 59 -0.03 9.78 -4.44
CA ASN A 59 0.83 10.82 -4.99
C ASN A 59 2.32 10.46 -4.82
N MET A 60 2.72 9.92 -3.66
CA MET A 60 4.08 9.41 -3.46
C MET A 60 4.41 8.30 -4.47
N ALA A 61 3.48 7.38 -4.73
CA ALA A 61 3.65 6.34 -5.74
C ALA A 61 3.87 6.93 -7.14
N LEU A 62 3.15 7.99 -7.50
CA LEU A 62 3.35 8.70 -8.77
C LEU A 62 4.72 9.40 -8.81
N TYR A 63 5.12 10.09 -7.75
CA TYR A 63 6.42 10.73 -7.65
C TYR A 63 7.59 9.74 -7.65
N SER A 64 7.34 8.46 -7.33
CA SER A 64 8.36 7.42 -7.44
C SER A 64 8.90 7.26 -8.87
N TYR A 65 8.12 7.67 -9.90
CA TYR A 65 8.60 7.76 -11.29
C TYR A 65 9.83 8.66 -11.43
N TYR A 66 9.82 9.79 -10.71
CA TYR A 66 10.94 10.73 -10.68
C TYR A 66 11.97 10.37 -9.62
N PHE A 67 11.60 9.63 -8.57
CA PHE A 67 12.55 9.24 -7.53
C PHE A 67 12.27 7.81 -7.06
N TYR A 68 12.98 6.84 -7.64
CA TYR A 68 12.71 5.42 -7.41
C TYR A 68 12.84 5.01 -5.94
N ALA A 69 13.77 5.64 -5.20
CA ALA A 69 13.96 5.36 -3.78
C ALA A 69 12.77 5.77 -2.90
N LEU A 70 11.75 6.44 -3.46
CA LEU A 70 10.49 6.71 -2.78
C LEU A 70 9.56 5.46 -2.73
N ALA A 71 9.75 4.46 -3.58
CA ALA A 71 8.88 3.29 -3.63
C ALA A 71 8.83 2.47 -2.31
N PRO A 72 9.95 2.20 -1.61
CA PRO A 72 9.91 1.62 -0.26
C PRO A 72 9.16 2.48 0.76
N GLU A 73 9.25 3.81 0.65
CA GLU A 73 8.53 4.73 1.54
C GLU A 73 7.01 4.73 1.27
N VAL A 74 6.61 4.50 0.02
CA VAL A 74 5.20 4.27 -0.34
C VAL A 74 4.67 3.03 0.38
N HIS A 75 5.43 1.94 0.43
CA HIS A 75 5.01 0.73 1.15
C HIS A 75 4.85 1.02 2.65
N LEU A 76 5.84 1.67 3.27
CA LEU A 76 5.75 2.06 4.68
C LEU A 76 4.53 2.97 4.94
N LYS A 77 4.25 3.88 4.01
CA LYS A 77 3.05 4.72 4.04
C LYS A 77 1.79 3.86 4.02
N THR A 78 1.68 2.89 3.12
CA THR A 78 0.49 2.00 3.08
C THR A 78 0.26 1.27 4.40
N TYR A 79 1.29 0.69 5.02
CA TYR A 79 1.16 0.03 6.32
C TYR A 79 0.71 1.00 7.42
N THR A 80 1.20 2.24 7.39
CA THR A 80 0.79 3.28 8.33
C THR A 80 -0.68 3.67 8.14
N VAL A 81 -1.15 3.77 6.88
CA VAL A 81 -2.57 4.03 6.58
C VAL A 81 -3.45 2.87 7.03
N ILE A 82 -3.06 1.62 6.77
CA ILE A 82 -3.76 0.42 7.25
C ILE A 82 -3.84 0.42 8.78
N GLU A 83 -2.74 0.71 9.48
CA GLU A 83 -2.72 0.76 10.94
C GLU A 83 -3.67 1.84 11.48
N HIS A 84 -3.70 3.00 10.84
CA HIS A 84 -4.60 4.10 11.21
C HIS A 84 -6.06 3.71 11.01
N ALA A 85 -6.41 3.15 9.85
CA ALA A 85 -7.75 2.65 9.53
C ALA A 85 -8.22 1.57 10.53
N LEU A 86 -7.34 0.63 10.88
CA LEU A 86 -7.61 -0.39 11.89
C LEU A 86 -7.88 0.20 13.27
N LYS A 87 -7.13 1.22 13.69
CA LYS A 87 -7.35 1.89 14.98
C LYS A 87 -8.70 2.58 15.03
N LEU A 88 -9.13 3.21 13.93
CA LEU A 88 -10.45 3.85 13.84
C LEU A 88 -11.57 2.82 13.86
N LYS A 89 -11.40 1.68 13.18
CA LYS A 89 -12.38 0.59 13.18
C LYS A 89 -12.49 -0.09 14.55
N ALA A 90 -11.35 -0.40 15.16
CA ALA A 90 -11.29 -1.18 16.40
C ALA A 90 -11.51 -0.38 17.69
N LYS A 91 -11.27 0.94 17.67
CA LYS A 91 -11.36 1.83 18.84
C LYS A 91 -10.76 1.22 20.12
N PRO A 92 -9.49 0.75 20.10
CA PRO A 92 -8.93 0.02 21.22
C PRO A 92 -8.77 0.93 22.44
N GLU A 93 -9.13 0.43 23.62
CA GLU A 93 -9.00 1.16 24.89
C GLU A 93 -7.55 1.50 25.25
N ASN A 94 -6.59 0.71 24.75
CA ASN A 94 -5.17 0.87 25.00
C ASN A 94 -4.39 0.90 23.68
N ARG A 95 -3.16 1.45 23.71
CA ARG A 95 -2.27 1.46 22.55
C ARG A 95 -2.01 0.01 22.08
N MET A 96 -2.43 -0.30 20.86
CA MET A 96 -2.24 -1.61 20.24
C MET A 96 -1.26 -1.53 19.08
N MET A 97 -0.40 -2.56 18.97
CA MET A 97 0.52 -2.71 17.85
C MET A 97 -0.22 -3.25 16.62
N LEU A 98 0.31 -2.92 15.42
CA LEU A 98 -0.22 -3.36 14.13
C LEU A 98 -0.53 -4.87 14.07
N GLY A 99 0.38 -5.73 14.51
CA GLY A 99 0.14 -7.18 14.50
C GLY A 99 -1.07 -7.64 15.32
N LYS A 100 -1.40 -6.94 16.43
CA LYS A 100 -2.60 -7.26 17.23
C LYS A 100 -3.87 -6.74 16.56
N LEU A 101 -3.80 -5.56 15.93
CA LEU A 101 -4.90 -4.98 15.15
C LEU A 101 -5.24 -5.86 13.94
N LEU A 102 -4.25 -6.35 13.20
CA LEU A 102 -4.44 -7.25 12.06
C LEU A 102 -5.10 -8.57 12.49
N ARG A 103 -4.63 -9.18 13.60
CA ARG A 103 -5.25 -10.39 14.16
C ARG A 103 -6.72 -10.19 14.49
N MET A 104 -7.04 -9.05 15.10
CA MET A 104 -8.41 -8.69 15.45
C MET A 104 -9.27 -8.51 14.20
N ALA A 105 -8.75 -7.87 13.14
CA ALA A 105 -9.48 -7.73 11.88
C ALA A 105 -9.86 -9.09 11.28
N LEU A 106 -8.92 -10.04 11.23
CA LEU A 106 -9.20 -11.39 10.75
C LEU A 106 -10.18 -12.15 11.67
N GLN A 107 -9.99 -12.08 12.99
CA GLN A 107 -10.85 -12.77 13.97
C GLN A 107 -12.29 -12.25 13.98
N ASN A 108 -12.51 -10.97 13.71
CA ASN A 108 -13.85 -10.38 13.60
C ASN A 108 -14.43 -10.46 12.18
N GLY A 109 -13.74 -11.10 11.23
CA GLY A 109 -14.19 -11.22 9.85
C GLY A 109 -14.25 -9.89 9.09
N TRP A 110 -13.51 -8.85 9.53
CA TRP A 110 -13.44 -7.58 8.82
C TRP A 110 -12.60 -7.64 7.55
N ILE A 111 -11.75 -8.66 7.44
CA ILE A 111 -10.95 -8.93 6.25
C ILE A 111 -11.03 -10.43 5.92
N SER A 112 -10.97 -10.76 4.63
CA SER A 112 -10.88 -12.12 4.13
C SER A 112 -10.13 -12.14 2.79
N ASP A 113 -9.66 -13.31 2.37
CA ASP A 113 -8.96 -13.45 1.09
C ASP A 113 -9.83 -13.00 -0.10
N ALA A 114 -11.15 -13.20 0.00
CA ALA A 114 -12.11 -12.82 -1.04
C ALA A 114 -12.22 -11.30 -1.26
N GLY A 115 -11.79 -10.49 -0.30
CA GLY A 115 -11.82 -9.03 -0.44
C GLY A 115 -10.58 -8.44 -1.10
N PHE A 116 -9.61 -9.27 -1.51
CA PHE A 116 -8.41 -8.84 -2.23
C PHE A 116 -8.48 -9.22 -3.70
N ARG A 117 -8.49 -8.23 -4.59
CA ARG A 117 -8.75 -8.44 -6.02
C ARG A 117 -7.65 -9.21 -6.75
N HIS A 118 -6.44 -9.27 -6.19
CA HIS A 118 -5.33 -10.03 -6.75
C HIS A 118 -5.38 -11.53 -6.42
N ILE A 119 -6.35 -11.97 -5.63
CA ILE A 119 -6.53 -13.38 -5.24
C ILE A 119 -7.65 -13.98 -6.09
N GLU A 120 -7.30 -14.74 -7.12
CA GLU A 120 -8.28 -15.37 -8.03
C GLU A 120 -9.09 -16.48 -7.33
N ASN A 121 -8.45 -17.27 -6.46
CA ASN A 121 -9.06 -18.39 -5.76
C ASN A 121 -8.90 -18.20 -4.24
N PRO A 122 -9.79 -17.44 -3.59
CA PRO A 122 -9.67 -17.15 -2.17
C PRO A 122 -9.80 -18.44 -1.35
N SER A 123 -8.85 -18.66 -0.43
CA SER A 123 -8.90 -19.82 0.45
C SER A 123 -10.03 -19.65 1.48
N PRO A 124 -10.89 -20.66 1.68
CA PRO A 124 -11.87 -20.65 2.77
C PRO A 124 -11.24 -20.44 4.15
N ASP A 125 -9.97 -20.81 4.30
CA ASP A 125 -9.20 -20.68 5.54
C ASP A 125 -8.47 -19.33 5.69
N ASN A 126 -8.62 -18.43 4.71
CA ASN A 126 -7.96 -17.12 4.63
C ASN A 126 -6.43 -17.21 4.74
N GLU A 127 -5.83 -18.14 4.00
CA GLU A 127 -4.38 -18.39 4.03
C GLU A 127 -3.55 -17.13 3.73
N TRP A 128 -3.99 -16.32 2.77
CA TRP A 128 -3.28 -15.09 2.42
C TRP A 128 -3.35 -14.07 3.56
N CYS A 129 -4.54 -13.87 4.15
CA CYS A 129 -4.68 -12.99 5.31
C CYS A 129 -3.83 -13.48 6.49
N ARG A 130 -3.77 -14.80 6.73
CA ARG A 130 -2.92 -15.38 7.78
C ARG A 130 -1.43 -15.17 7.51
N ALA A 131 -0.99 -15.30 6.26
CA ALA A 131 0.39 -15.00 5.88
C ALA A 131 0.72 -13.51 6.10
N MET A 132 -0.20 -12.62 5.73
CA MET A 132 -0.09 -11.18 5.92
C MET A 132 0.08 -10.78 7.39
N LEU A 133 -0.56 -11.48 8.33
CA LEU A 133 -0.40 -11.23 9.79
C LEU A 133 1.06 -11.32 10.26
N LYS A 134 1.89 -12.11 9.59
CA LYS A 134 3.32 -12.22 9.84
C LYS A 134 4.11 -11.27 8.97
N GLY A 135 3.80 -11.22 7.66
CA GLY A 135 4.56 -10.45 6.68
C GLY A 135 4.53 -8.94 6.90
N ILE A 136 3.36 -8.34 7.17
CA ILE A 136 3.24 -6.87 7.27
C ILE A 136 4.08 -6.30 8.42
N PRO A 137 4.01 -6.80 9.66
CA PRO A 137 4.84 -6.28 10.75
C PRO A 137 6.33 -6.34 10.45
N ASP A 138 6.80 -7.45 9.86
CA ASP A 138 8.21 -7.66 9.54
C ASP A 138 8.67 -6.71 8.42
N LEU A 139 7.89 -6.59 7.35
CA LEU A 139 8.17 -5.67 6.24
C LEU A 139 8.16 -4.20 6.70
N ARG A 140 7.16 -3.81 7.50
CA ARG A 140 7.04 -2.46 8.05
C ARG A 140 8.23 -2.12 8.94
N ASN A 141 8.68 -3.05 9.79
CA ASN A 141 9.84 -2.84 10.64
C ASN A 141 11.14 -2.77 9.80
N SER A 142 11.31 -3.66 8.83
CA SER A 142 12.46 -3.64 7.92
C SER A 142 12.58 -2.31 7.17
N GLN A 143 11.47 -1.79 6.63
CA GLN A 143 11.45 -0.51 5.93
C GLN A 143 11.73 0.67 6.86
N ALA A 144 11.18 0.66 8.08
CA ALA A 144 11.44 1.71 9.07
C ALA A 144 12.91 1.78 9.53
N HIS A 145 13.67 0.69 9.41
CA HIS A 145 15.09 0.64 9.75
C HIS A 145 16.02 0.94 8.57
N GLY A 146 15.46 1.27 7.40
CA GLY A 146 16.20 1.47 6.15
C GLY A 146 16.42 0.14 5.44
N SER A 147 15.68 -0.07 4.35
CA SER A 147 15.83 -1.24 3.51
C SER A 147 16.59 -0.87 2.23
N SER A 148 17.52 -1.72 1.81
CA SER A 148 18.17 -1.65 0.49
C SER A 148 17.38 -2.41 -0.59
N MET A 149 16.19 -2.93 -0.25
CA MET A 149 15.37 -3.72 -1.16
C MET A 149 14.96 -2.90 -2.38
N LEU A 150 15.27 -3.43 -3.56
CA LEU A 150 14.69 -2.95 -4.81
C LEU A 150 13.21 -3.36 -4.82
N VAL A 151 12.34 -2.38 -4.96
CA VAL A 151 10.90 -2.57 -5.06
C VAL A 151 10.50 -2.51 -6.53
N GLY A 152 10.11 -3.65 -7.08
CA GLY A 152 9.72 -3.75 -8.49
C GLY A 152 8.42 -3.00 -8.82
N ASP A 153 7.47 -2.94 -7.88
CA ASP A 153 6.22 -2.20 -8.05
C ASP A 153 5.60 -1.77 -6.70
N CYS A 154 5.32 -0.47 -6.57
CA CYS A 154 4.59 0.09 -5.43
C CYS A 154 3.10 0.36 -5.75
N ILE A 155 2.68 0.25 -7.01
CA ILE A 155 1.28 0.45 -7.44
C ILE A 155 0.42 -0.72 -6.94
N GLN A 156 0.89 -1.96 -7.10
CA GLN A 156 0.19 -3.11 -6.53
C GLN A 156 0.01 -2.98 -5.01
N HIS A 157 0.98 -2.40 -4.30
CA HIS A 157 0.85 -2.15 -2.85
C HIS A 157 -0.24 -1.13 -2.52
N ILE A 158 -0.43 -0.11 -3.36
CA ILE A 158 -1.56 0.82 -3.23
C ILE A 158 -2.89 0.10 -3.42
N ALA A 159 -3.00 -0.78 -4.43
CA ALA A 159 -4.22 -1.55 -4.67
C ALA A 159 -4.57 -2.48 -3.49
N VAL A 160 -3.59 -3.22 -2.96
CA VAL A 160 -3.77 -4.06 -1.76
C VAL A 160 -4.17 -3.23 -0.54
N CYS A 161 -3.60 -2.02 -0.38
CA CYS A 161 -3.99 -1.09 0.67
C CYS A 161 -5.45 -0.64 0.53
N ALA A 162 -5.87 -0.33 -0.70
CA ALA A 162 -7.26 0.04 -0.99
C ALA A 162 -8.23 -1.10 -0.65
N ASP A 163 -7.95 -2.31 -1.14
CA ASP A 163 -8.74 -3.51 -0.87
C ASP A 163 -8.87 -3.79 0.63
N PHE A 164 -7.76 -3.68 1.37
CA PHE A 164 -7.77 -3.85 2.83
C PHE A 164 -8.70 -2.82 3.51
N ILE A 165 -8.52 -1.54 3.19
CA ILE A 165 -9.27 -0.46 3.83
C ILE A 165 -10.76 -0.53 3.47
N ASN A 166 -11.08 -0.86 2.22
CA ASN A 166 -12.45 -1.01 1.75
C ASN A 166 -13.17 -2.17 2.44
N GLN A 167 -12.47 -3.25 2.78
CA GLN A 167 -13.03 -4.32 3.62
C GLN A 167 -13.33 -3.86 5.05
N LEU A 168 -12.50 -2.98 5.63
CA LEU A 168 -12.78 -2.41 6.95
C LEU A 168 -14.02 -1.51 6.96
N PHE A 169 -14.28 -0.82 5.86
CA PHE A 169 -15.39 0.14 5.71
C PHE A 169 -16.12 -0.15 4.40
N PRO A 170 -16.92 -1.23 4.35
CA PRO A 170 -17.69 -1.56 3.14
C PRO A 170 -18.68 -0.43 2.86
N GLU A 171 -18.97 -0.18 1.58
CA GLU A 171 -20.10 0.67 1.23
C GLU A 171 -21.36 0.02 1.81
N GLY A 172 -22.20 0.81 2.50
CA GLY A 172 -23.48 0.29 2.95
C GLY A 172 -24.27 -0.22 1.74
N GLU A 173 -24.89 -1.39 1.85
CA GLU A 173 -25.93 -1.78 0.90
C GLU A 173 -26.93 -0.63 0.84
N SER A 174 -27.07 -0.01 -0.33
CA SER A 174 -28.14 0.94 -0.57
C SER A 174 -29.43 0.18 -0.29
N THR A 175 -30.06 0.50 0.83
CA THR A 175 -31.34 -0.08 1.25
C THR A 175 -32.47 0.44 0.39
#